data_AF-X1DRN8-F1
#
_entry.id   AF-X1DRN8-F1
#
_cell.length_a   1.000
_cell.length_b   1.000
_cell.length_c   1.000
_cell.angle_alpha   90.00
_cell.angle_beta   90.00
_cell.angle_gamma   90.00
#
_symmetry.space_group_name_H-M   'P 1'
#
loop_
_entity.id
_entity.type
_entity.pdbx_description
1 polymer ?
#
loop_
_entity_poly.entity_id
_entity_poly.type
_entity_poly.pdbx_seq_one_letter_code
_entity_poly.pdbx_strand_id
1 'polypeptide(L)' 'IAGMRDVLIHEYFGVNLKRVWLIIKRDLPELELNFLRIWEEIKD' A
#
# COMPACT_ATOMS: atom_id res chain seq x y z
N ILE A 1 2.47 -4.24 16.31
CA ILE A 1 3.37 -4.19 15.12
C ILE A 1 3.25 -2.80 14.54
N ALA A 2 4.31 -1.99 14.62
CA ALA A 2 4.40 -0.73 13.86
C ALA A 2 4.54 -1.11 12.38
N GLY A 3 3.45 -0.94 11.62
CA GLY A 3 3.43 -1.20 10.17
C GLY A 3 3.96 -0.01 9.39
N MET A 4 4.09 -0.13 8.06
CA MET A 4 4.58 0.96 7.21
C MET A 4 3.80 2.28 7.40
N ARG A 5 2.49 2.21 7.62
CA ARG A 5 1.65 3.38 7.90
C ARG A 5 2.12 4.15 9.14
N ASP A 6 2.51 3.43 10.18
CA ASP A 6 2.91 4.04 11.45
C ASP A 6 4.23 4.80 11.27
N VAL A 7 5.19 4.19 10.57
CA VAL A 7 6.46 4.83 10.21
C VAL A 7 6.26 6.04 9.31
N LEU A 8 5.37 5.95 8.31
CA LEU A 8 5.11 7.06 7.38
C LEU A 8 4.46 8.29 8.03
N ILE A 9 3.66 8.09 9.09
CA ILE A 9 2.85 9.17 9.70
C ILE A 9 3.50 9.69 10.98
N HIS A 10 4.09 8.83 11.81
CA HIS A 10 4.58 9.17 13.14
C HIS A 10 6.11 9.17 13.26
N GLU A 11 6.84 8.47 12.39
CA GLU A 11 8.30 8.33 12.44
C GLU A 11 8.97 8.69 11.10
N TYR A 12 8.57 9.82 10.49
CA TYR A 12 8.94 10.18 9.12
C TYR A 12 10.46 10.23 8.84
N PHE A 13 11.30 10.47 9.86
CA PHE A 13 12.77 10.36 9.74
C PHE A 13 13.27 8.93 9.48
N GLY A 14 12.49 7.91 9.85
CA GLY A 14 12.78 6.50 9.64
C GLY A 14 12.31 5.95 8.29
N VAL A 15 11.78 6.80 7.39
CA VAL A 15 11.20 6.36 6.13
C VAL A 15 12.29 5.89 5.16
N ASN A 16 12.17 4.65 4.69
CA ASN A 16 13.01 4.12 3.63
C ASN A 16 12.37 4.39 2.26
N LEU A 17 12.83 5.44 1.57
CA LEU A 17 12.28 5.86 0.26
C LEU A 17 12.39 4.79 -0.83
N LYS A 18 13.45 3.96 -0.82
CA LYS A 18 13.60 2.87 -1.79
C LYS A 18 12.52 1.81 -1.60
N ARG A 19 12.19 1.49 -0.34
CA ARG A 19 11.10 0.57 -0.01
C ARG A 19 9.75 1.16 -0.41
N VAL A 20 9.50 2.43 -0.10
CA VAL A 20 8.26 3.13 -0.50
C VAL A 20 8.10 3.09 -2.03
N TRP A 21 9.17 3.39 -2.77
CA TRP A 21 9.15 3.33 -4.23
C TRP A 21 8.80 1.93 -4.78
N LEU A 22 9.37 0.87 -4.19
CA LEU A 22 9.04 -0.50 -4.60
C LEU A 22 7.57 -0.83 -4.34
N ILE A 23 7.02 -0.42 -3.21
CA ILE A 23 5.62 -0.64 -2.86
C ILE A 23 4.69 0.09 -3.84
N ILE A 24 5.01 1.34 -4.18
CA ILE A 24 4.26 2.10 -5.19
C ILE A 24 4.30 1.41 -6.55
N LYS A 25 5.43 0.85 -6.96
CA LYS A 25 5.60 0.26 -8.30
C LYS A 25 5.13 -1.18 -8.43
N ARG A 26 5.05 -1.93 -7.32
CA ARG A 26 4.78 -3.38 -7.35
C ARG A 26 3.50 -3.75 -6.64
N ASP A 27 3.34 -3.30 -5.40
CA ASP A 27 2.26 -3.79 -4.53
C ASP A 27 0.98 -2.95 -4.68
N LEU A 28 1.11 -1.63 -4.90
CA LEU A 28 -0.03 -0.73 -5.04
C LEU A 28 -0.89 -1.04 -6.30
N PRO A 29 -0.31 -1.33 -7.49
CA PRO A 29 -1.11 -1.73 -8.65
C PRO A 29 -1.83 -3.06 -8.45
N GLU A 30 -1.19 -4.03 -7.78
CA GLU A 30 -1.82 -5.31 -7.45
C GLU A 30 -3.00 -5.11 -6.48
N LEU A 31 -2.83 -4.24 -5.49
CA LEU A 31 -3.90 -3.88 -4.55
C LEU A 31 -5.10 -3.24 -5.27
N GLU A 32 -4.85 -2.34 -6.23
CA GLU A 32 -5.91 -1.73 -7.04
C GLU A 32 -6.71 -2.77 -7.83
N LEU A 33 -6.03 -3.71 -8.51
CA LEU A 33 -6.68 -4.78 -9.24
C LEU A 33 -7.52 -5.69 -8.34
N ASN A 34 -6.98 -6.06 -7.17
CA ASN A 34 -7.71 -6.86 -6.18
C ASN A 34 -8.94 -6.12 -5.65
N PHE A 35 -8.83 -4.82 -5.42
CA PHE A 35 -9.94 -4.00 -4.98
C PHE A 35 -11.06 -3.95 -6.03
N LEU A 36 -10.70 -3.72 -7.30
CA LEU A 36 -11.65 -3.73 -8.41
C LEU A 36 -12.36 -5.08 -8.54
N ARG A 37 -11.64 -6.20 -8.43
CA ARG A 37 -12.25 -7.54 -8.47
C ARG A 37 -13.31 -7.71 -7.38
N ILE A 38 -12.96 -7.39 -6.13
CA ILE A 38 -13.89 -7.49 -5.01
C ILE A 38 -15.09 -6.55 -5.20
N TRP A 39 -14.85 -5.36 -5.73
CA TRP A 39 -15.91 -4.38 -5.97
C TRP A 39 -16.94 -4.85 -7.00
N GLU A 40 -16.49 -5.48 -8.08
CA GLU A 40 -17.40 -6.07 -9.07
C GLU A 40 -18.16 -7.28 -8.48
N GLU A 41 -17.50 -8.14 -7.68
CA GLU A 41 -18.17 -9.25 -6.97
C GLU A 41 -19.28 -8.80 -6.01
N ILE A 42 -19.20 -7.58 -5.47
CA ILE A 42 -20.22 -7.01 -4.55
C ILE A 42 -21.36 -6.33 -5.31
N LYS A 43 -21.13 -5.89 -6.56
CA LYS A 43 -22.14 -5.20 -7.36
C LYS A 43 -23.14 -6.13 -8.03
N ASP A 44 -22.74 -7.37 -8.29
CA ASP A 44 -23.60 -8.45 -8.78
C ASP A 44 -24.52 -9.00 -7.66
#